data_AF-A0A7C0YLX7-F1
#
_entry.id   AF-A0A7C0YLX7-F1
#
_cell.length_a   1.000
_cell.length_b   1.000
_cell.length_c   1.000
_cell.angle_alpha   90.00
_cell.angle_beta   90.00
_cell.angle_gamma   90.00
#
_symmetry.space_group_name_H-M   'P 1'
#
loop_
_entity.id
_entity.type
_entity.pdbx_description
1 polymer ?
#
loop_
_entity_poly.entity_id
_entity_poly.type
_entity_poly.pdbx_seq_one_letter_code
_entity_poly.pdbx_strand_id
1 'polypeptide(L)'
;MEGNSGGRKMRVILLGSGSYSGTPKVLCECENCSRARRFPQYRRTRFSMYIPQINVLIDPSPDLYYHMSYLNERIENVFITHPHFDHIGGLPELQVFKKIRFYSHEKTLDLAKHLQETFLGIREWEYASLEFNRW
;
A
#
# COMPACT_ATOMS: atom_id res chain seq x y z
N MET A 1 23.39 -3.87 37.16
CA MET A 1 23.43 -2.88 36.06
C MET A 1 23.36 -3.64 34.76
N GLU A 2 22.16 -3.89 34.26
CA GLU A 2 21.95 -4.46 32.92
C GLU A 2 21.41 -3.33 32.05
N GLY A 3 22.18 -2.96 31.03
CA GLY A 3 21.86 -1.87 30.13
C GLY A 3 20.63 -2.22 29.30
N ASN A 4 19.54 -1.50 29.54
CA ASN A 4 18.34 -1.54 28.71
C ASN A 4 18.65 -0.84 27.38
N SER A 5 19.21 -1.56 26.40
CA SER A 5 19.25 -1.14 25.01
C SER A 5 17.85 -1.31 24.39
N GLY A 6 16.89 -0.54 24.91
CA GLY A 6 15.49 -0.52 24.49
C GLY A 6 15.31 0.16 23.13
N GLY A 7 15.93 -0.37 22.09
CA GLY A 7 15.65 0.04 20.72
C GLY A 7 14.18 -0.22 20.41
N ARG A 8 13.42 0.82 20.07
CA ARG A 8 12.00 0.71 19.75
C ARG A 8 11.84 -0.25 18.56
N LYS A 9 11.34 -1.46 18.79
CA LYS A 9 11.18 -2.49 17.75
C LYS A 9 10.22 -1.98 16.67
N MET A 10 10.70 -1.91 15.43
CA MET A 10 9.86 -1.59 14.28
C MET A 10 8.97 -2.80 13.94
N ARG A 11 7.68 -2.54 13.71
CA ARG A 11 6.68 -3.55 13.31
C ARG A 11 6.27 -3.24 11.89
N VAL A 12 6.21 -4.27 11.08
CA VAL A 12 5.80 -4.20 9.68
C VAL A 12 4.66 -5.19 9.48
N ILE A 13 3.57 -4.74 8.88
CA ILE A 13 2.40 -5.56 8.56
C ILE A 13 2.32 -5.71 7.05
N LEU A 14 2.44 -6.93 6.54
CA LEU A 14 2.20 -7.23 5.13
C LEU A 14 0.69 -7.36 4.92
N LEU A 15 0.11 -6.41 4.19
CA LEU A 15 -1.32 -6.42 3.83
C LEU A 15 -1.55 -7.31 2.61
N GLY A 16 -0.60 -7.29 1.67
CA GLY A 16 -0.55 -8.19 0.54
C GLY A 16 0.88 -8.50 0.11
N SER A 17 1.08 -9.68 -0.45
CA SER A 17 2.42 -10.18 -0.82
C SER A 17 2.43 -10.93 -2.15
N GLY A 18 1.43 -10.67 -3.00
CA GLY A 18 1.30 -11.24 -4.33
C GLY A 18 1.88 -10.35 -5.40
N SER A 19 2.11 -10.93 -6.58
CA SER A 19 2.51 -10.20 -7.80
C SER A 19 1.40 -9.27 -8.31
N TYR A 20 1.67 -8.54 -9.40
CA TYR A 20 0.71 -7.73 -10.16
C TYR A 20 -0.68 -8.36 -10.37
N SER A 21 -0.74 -9.69 -10.53
CA SER A 21 -1.99 -10.43 -10.78
C SER A 21 -2.57 -11.11 -9.54
N GLY A 22 -1.92 -10.99 -8.38
CA GLY A 22 -2.24 -11.77 -7.18
C GLY A 22 -2.04 -13.27 -7.37
N THR A 23 -2.59 -14.05 -6.45
CA THR A 23 -2.69 -15.52 -6.53
C THR A 23 -3.97 -15.95 -5.80
N PRO A 24 -4.87 -16.72 -6.43
CA PRO A 24 -4.76 -17.33 -7.76
C PRO A 24 -4.90 -16.32 -8.91
N LYS A 25 -4.30 -16.63 -10.06
CA LYS A 25 -4.50 -15.86 -11.30
C LYS A 25 -5.77 -16.31 -12.01
N VAL A 26 -6.43 -15.38 -12.69
CA VAL A 26 -7.59 -15.66 -13.56
C VAL A 26 -7.17 -16.68 -14.63
N LEU A 27 -7.99 -17.70 -14.85
CA LEU A 27 -7.78 -18.80 -15.82
C LEU A 27 -6.51 -19.68 -15.66
N CYS A 28 -5.69 -19.47 -14.62
CA CYS A 28 -4.50 -20.30 -14.41
C CYS A 28 -4.81 -21.57 -13.61
N GLU A 29 -4.45 -22.74 -14.14
CA GLU A 29 -4.72 -24.04 -13.49
C GLU A 29 -3.51 -24.68 -12.81
N CYS A 30 -2.38 -23.97 -12.73
CA CYS A 30 -1.18 -24.50 -12.08
C CYS A 30 -1.44 -24.89 -10.61
N GLU A 31 -0.61 -25.78 -10.07
CA GLU A 31 -0.75 -26.31 -8.72
C GLU A 31 -0.95 -25.21 -7.66
N ASN A 32 -0.17 -24.13 -7.72
CA ASN A 32 -0.25 -23.02 -6.77
C ASN A 32 -1.59 -22.26 -6.85
N CYS A 33 -2.10 -21.99 -8.05
CA CYS A 33 -3.39 -21.32 -8.21
C CYS A 33 -4.54 -22.23 -7.79
N SER A 34 -4.48 -23.51 -8.16
CA SER A 34 -5.46 -24.52 -7.76
C SER A 34 -5.50 -24.68 -6.24
N ARG A 35 -4.34 -24.71 -5.57
CA ARG A 35 -4.21 -24.73 -4.12
C ARG A 35 -4.79 -23.46 -3.47
N ALA A 36 -4.47 -22.27 -3.98
CA ALA A 36 -4.98 -21.00 -3.45
C ALA A 36 -6.50 -20.80 -3.63
N ARG A 37 -7.10 -21.40 -4.66
CA ARG A 37 -8.57 -21.45 -4.79
C ARG A 37 -9.20 -22.26 -3.66
N ARG A 38 -8.66 -23.45 -3.40
CA ARG A 38 -9.17 -24.38 -2.38
C ARG A 38 -8.91 -23.94 -0.94
N PHE A 39 -7.77 -23.29 -0.71
CA PHE A 39 -7.25 -23.00 0.62
C PHE A 39 -6.91 -21.51 0.76
N PRO A 40 -7.74 -20.71 1.47
CA PRO A 40 -7.60 -19.26 1.56
C PRO A 40 -6.24 -18.75 2.05
N GLN A 41 -5.55 -19.50 2.91
CA GLN A 41 -4.23 -19.12 3.46
C GLN A 41 -3.11 -19.04 2.40
N TYR A 42 -3.32 -19.61 1.21
CA TYR A 42 -2.39 -19.49 0.08
C TYR A 42 -2.79 -18.40 -0.91
N ARG A 43 -3.91 -17.70 -0.68
CA ARG A 43 -4.26 -16.52 -1.47
C ARG A 43 -3.30 -15.39 -1.16
N ARG A 44 -2.98 -14.61 -2.18
CA ARG A 44 -2.09 -13.47 -2.11
C ARG A 44 -2.71 -12.34 -2.93
N THR A 45 -3.17 -11.29 -2.27
CA THR A 45 -3.52 -10.02 -2.92
C THR A 45 -2.26 -9.30 -3.37
N ARG A 46 -2.39 -8.26 -4.20
CA ARG A 46 -1.26 -7.44 -4.64
C ARG A 46 -0.53 -6.82 -3.47
N PHE A 47 0.74 -6.49 -3.71
CA PHE A 47 1.64 -5.99 -2.68
C PHE A 47 1.11 -4.71 -2.02
N SER A 48 1.08 -4.71 -0.69
CA SER A 48 0.86 -3.53 0.12
C SER A 48 1.33 -3.80 1.55
N MET A 49 1.76 -2.77 2.25
CA MET A 49 2.37 -2.89 3.58
C MET A 49 2.02 -1.70 4.46
N TYR A 50 1.96 -1.93 5.78
CA TYR A 50 1.68 -0.88 6.75
C TYR A 50 2.71 -0.87 7.88
N ILE A 51 3.14 0.33 8.28
CA ILE A 51 4.06 0.57 9.39
C ILE A 51 3.34 1.42 10.45
N PRO A 52 2.78 0.77 11.50
CA PRO A 52 1.92 1.42 12.49
C PRO A 52 2.58 2.53 13.30
N GLN A 53 3.89 2.42 13.56
CA GLN A 53 4.62 3.38 14.39
C GLN A 53 4.65 4.78 13.79
N ILE A 54 4.41 4.90 12.48
CA ILE A 54 4.45 6.15 11.70
C ILE A 54 3.21 6.31 10.82
N ASN A 55 2.17 5.48 11.02
CA ASN A 55 0.92 5.49 10.24
C ASN A 55 1.15 5.53 8.72
N VAL A 56 2.16 4.79 8.24
CA VAL A 56 2.55 4.73 6.83
C VAL A 56 1.92 3.54 6.14
N LEU A 57 1.16 3.79 5.08
CA LEU A 57 0.80 2.80 4.05
C LEU A 57 1.85 2.85 2.94
N ILE A 58 2.34 1.69 2.52
CA ILE A 58 3.22 1.53 1.35
C ILE A 58 2.42 0.83 0.27
N ASP A 59 2.36 1.47 -0.90
CA ASP A 59 1.66 1.04 -2.10
C ASP A 59 0.16 0.80 -1.87
N PRO A 60 -0.71 1.82 -2.10
CA PRO A 60 -2.16 1.65 -2.10
C PRO A 60 -2.60 0.79 -3.30
N SER A 61 -2.48 -0.53 -3.14
CA SER A 61 -2.87 -1.51 -4.16
C SER A 61 -4.36 -1.46 -4.47
N PRO A 62 -4.84 -1.94 -5.63
CA PRO A 62 -6.27 -1.99 -5.94
C PRO A 62 -7.06 -2.95 -5.03
N ASP A 63 -6.39 -3.74 -4.18
CA ASP A 63 -7.02 -4.58 -3.16
C ASP A 63 -7.23 -3.83 -1.83
N LEU A 64 -6.94 -2.51 -1.77
CA LEU A 64 -6.86 -1.72 -0.53
C LEU A 64 -8.14 -1.70 0.29
N TYR A 65 -9.33 -1.74 -0.35
CA TYR A 65 -10.60 -1.87 0.37
C TYR A 65 -10.58 -3.07 1.33
N TYR A 66 -10.16 -4.24 0.83
CA TYR A 66 -10.06 -5.45 1.65
C TYR A 66 -8.97 -5.28 2.72
N HIS A 67 -7.80 -4.77 2.36
CA HIS A 67 -6.71 -4.53 3.32
C HIS A 67 -7.13 -3.63 4.48
N MET A 68 -7.82 -2.53 4.18
CA MET A 68 -8.29 -1.57 5.19
C MET A 68 -9.40 -2.14 6.07
N SER A 69 -10.29 -2.99 5.52
CA SER A 69 -11.31 -3.65 6.34
C SER A 69 -10.72 -4.58 7.42
N TYR A 70 -9.58 -5.23 7.15
CA TYR A 70 -8.88 -6.05 8.13
C TYR A 70 -7.97 -5.23 9.03
N LEU A 71 -7.31 -4.20 8.49
CA LEU A 71 -6.37 -3.37 9.24
C LEU A 71 -7.12 -2.46 10.23
N ASN A 72 -8.14 -1.73 9.75
CA ASN A 72 -8.93 -0.75 10.51
C ASN A 72 -8.09 0.27 11.31
N GLU A 73 -6.99 0.75 10.72
CA GLU A 73 -6.09 1.73 11.32
C GLU A 73 -6.14 3.07 10.58
N ARG A 74 -5.67 4.13 11.24
CA ARG A 74 -5.48 5.44 10.62
C ARG A 74 -4.27 5.42 9.68
N ILE A 75 -4.42 6.06 8.53
CA ILE A 75 -3.33 6.33 7.59
C ILE A 75 -3.09 7.84 7.56
N GLU A 76 -1.84 8.24 7.77
CA GLU A 76 -1.43 9.65 7.72
C GLU A 76 -0.42 9.89 6.60
N ASN A 77 0.39 8.86 6.31
CA ASN A 77 1.45 8.91 5.33
C ASN A 77 1.24 7.78 4.31
N VAL A 78 1.45 8.08 3.04
CA VAL A 78 1.42 7.10 1.95
C VAL A 78 2.73 7.19 1.19
N PHE A 79 3.43 6.08 1.08
CA PHE A 79 4.61 5.96 0.23
C PHE A 79 4.25 5.11 -0.99
N ILE A 80 4.51 5.62 -2.19
CA ILE A 80 4.27 4.87 -3.43
C ILE A 80 5.63 4.56 -4.03
N THR A 81 5.92 3.29 -4.27
CA THR A 81 7.19 2.85 -4.84
C THR A 81 7.32 3.31 -6.30
N HIS A 82 6.30 3.06 -7.12
CA HIS A 82 6.25 3.42 -8.54
C HIS A 82 4.80 3.39 -9.09
N PRO A 83 4.52 3.98 -10.26
CA PRO A 83 3.15 4.27 -10.70
C PRO A 83 2.48 3.11 -11.48
N HIS A 84 2.84 1.85 -11.22
CA HIS A 84 2.09 0.73 -11.80
C HIS A 84 0.76 0.50 -11.07
N PHE A 85 -0.25 0.04 -11.80
CA PHE A 85 -1.62 -0.12 -11.31
C PHE A 85 -1.72 -0.91 -10.00
N ASP A 86 -0.96 -1.99 -9.85
CA ASP A 86 -0.95 -2.83 -8.66
C ASP A 86 -0.40 -2.15 -7.40
N HIS A 87 0.28 -1.01 -7.55
CA HIS A 87 0.85 -0.23 -6.44
C HIS A 87 0.10 1.06 -6.13
N ILE A 88 -0.73 1.56 -7.07
CA ILE A 88 -1.41 2.86 -6.94
C ILE A 88 -2.93 2.79 -7.10
N GLY A 89 -3.46 1.70 -7.68
CA GLY A 89 -4.85 1.62 -8.12
C GLY A 89 -5.89 1.74 -7.01
N GLY A 90 -5.51 1.53 -5.75
CA GLY A 90 -6.39 1.69 -4.60
C GLY A 90 -6.42 3.10 -4.01
N LEU A 91 -5.67 4.07 -4.55
CA LEU A 91 -5.61 5.43 -4.03
C LEU A 91 -7.00 6.05 -3.74
N PRO A 92 -8.04 5.86 -4.57
CA PRO A 92 -9.38 6.39 -4.27
C PRO A 92 -10.00 5.87 -2.96
N GLU A 93 -9.64 4.67 -2.49
CA GLU A 93 -10.15 4.10 -1.22
C GLU A 93 -9.71 4.93 0.01
N LEU A 94 -8.64 5.73 -0.13
CA LEU A 94 -8.16 6.63 0.91
C LEU A 94 -9.09 7.82 1.17
N GLN A 95 -10.18 7.97 0.40
CA GLN A 95 -11.15 9.07 0.51
C GLN A 95 -11.75 9.30 1.91
N VAL A 96 -11.75 8.25 2.74
CA VAL A 96 -12.21 8.29 4.13
C VAL A 96 -11.35 9.20 5.03
N PHE A 97 -10.11 9.47 4.62
CA PHE A 97 -9.18 10.32 5.37
C PHE A 97 -9.16 11.75 4.82
N LYS A 98 -9.33 12.72 5.71
CA LYS A 98 -9.34 14.16 5.33
C LYS A 98 -7.96 14.65 4.90
N LYS A 99 -6.89 14.18 5.55
CA LYS A 99 -5.51 14.63 5.34
C LYS A 99 -4.60 13.42 5.20
N ILE A 100 -3.80 13.40 4.15
CA ILE A 100 -2.78 12.39 3.87
C ILE A 100 -1.58 13.10 3.26
N ARG A 101 -0.38 12.61 3.56
CA ARG A 101 0.85 13.03 2.92
C ARG A 101 1.42 11.91 2.06
N PHE A 102 1.57 12.18 0.77
CA PHE A 102 2.13 11.27 -0.22
C PHE A 102 3.62 11.50 -0.40
N TYR A 103 4.37 10.42 -0.53
CA TYR A 103 5.81 10.40 -0.75
C TYR A 103 6.13 9.47 -1.92
N SER A 104 6.84 9.98 -2.93
CA SER A 104 7.31 9.18 -4.05
C SER A 104 8.24 10.02 -4.94
N HIS A 105 8.65 9.44 -6.08
CA HIS A 105 9.24 10.18 -7.18
C HIS A 105 8.19 11.13 -7.78
N GLU A 106 8.62 12.31 -8.25
CA GLU A 106 7.75 13.35 -8.83
C GLU A 106 6.71 12.80 -9.82
N LYS A 107 7.15 12.08 -10.86
CA LYS A 107 6.25 11.43 -11.84
C LYS A 107 5.16 10.54 -11.23
N THR A 108 5.45 9.86 -10.12
CA THR A 108 4.45 9.03 -9.43
C THR A 108 3.47 9.90 -8.65
N LEU A 109 3.95 11.00 -8.04
CA LEU A 109 3.10 11.96 -7.36
C LEU A 109 2.17 12.70 -8.32
N ASP A 110 2.63 13.02 -9.53
CA ASP A 110 1.79 13.61 -10.58
C ASP A 110 0.61 12.68 -10.92
N LEU A 111 0.88 11.38 -11.08
CA LEU A 111 -0.19 10.40 -11.30
C LEU A 111 -1.09 10.27 -10.07
N ALA A 112 -0.53 10.22 -8.86
CA ALA A 112 -1.31 10.12 -7.63
C ALA A 112 -2.27 11.30 -7.48
N LYS A 113 -1.80 12.53 -7.76
CA LYS A 113 -2.59 13.75 -7.77
C LYS A 113 -3.66 13.71 -8.86
N HIS A 114 -3.31 13.26 -10.07
CA HIS A 114 -4.28 13.10 -11.14
C HIS A 114 -5.40 12.11 -10.79
N LEU A 115 -5.07 10.98 -10.15
CA LEU A 115 -6.05 10.01 -9.65
C LEU A 115 -6.93 10.63 -8.54
N GLN A 116 -6.32 11.34 -7.58
CA GLN A 116 -7.07 12.07 -6.55
C GLN A 116 -8.07 13.04 -7.17
N GLU A 117 -7.63 13.92 -8.06
CA GLU A 117 -8.50 14.92 -8.70
C GLU A 117 -9.62 14.26 -9.53
N THR A 118 -9.28 13.21 -10.29
CA THR A 118 -10.23 12.50 -11.15
C THR A 118 -11.33 11.80 -10.36
N PHE A 119 -10.97 11.07 -9.31
CA PHE A 119 -11.92 10.23 -8.57
C PHE A 119 -12.54 10.93 -7.36
N LEU A 120 -11.81 11.83 -6.71
CA LEU A 120 -12.16 12.38 -5.40
C LEU A 120 -12.30 13.91 -5.39
N GLY A 121 -12.03 14.58 -6.52
CA GLY A 121 -11.97 16.04 -6.61
C GLY A 121 -10.80 16.63 -5.82
N ILE A 122 -10.91 17.91 -5.46
CA ILE A 122 -9.89 18.62 -4.70
C ILE A 122 -9.88 18.13 -3.24
N ARG A 123 -8.70 17.78 -2.72
CA ARG A 123 -8.49 17.34 -1.34
C ARG A 123 -7.35 18.12 -0.69
N GLU A 124 -7.39 18.25 0.64
CA GLU A 124 -6.29 18.79 1.46
C GLU A 124 -5.19 17.74 1.68
N TRP A 125 -4.72 17.13 0.59
CA TRP A 125 -3.65 16.14 0.61
C TRP A 125 -2.33 16.79 0.17
N GLU A 126 -1.23 16.36 0.77
CA GLU A 126 0.11 16.87 0.52
C GLU A 126 0.91 15.89 -0.33
N TYR A 127 1.76 16.39 -1.23
CA TYR A 127 2.60 15.59 -2.13
C TYR A 127 4.05 16.02 -1.97
N ALA A 128 4.89 15.16 -1.39
CA ALA A 128 6.29 15.43 -1.09
C ALA A 128 7.20 14.56 -1.97
N SER A 129 7.82 15.17 -2.97
CA SER A 129 8.77 14.48 -3.86
C SER A 129 10.01 14.04 -3.09
N LEU A 130 10.46 12.82 -3.34
CA LEU A 130 11.70 12.26 -2.82
C LEU A 130 12.74 12.22 -3.93
N GLU A 131 13.92 12.75 -3.63
CA GLU A 131 15.08 12.60 -4.50
C GLU A 131 15.72 11.23 -4.26
N PHE A 132 15.62 10.35 -5.24
CA PHE A 132 16.33 9.07 -5.21
C PHE A 132 17.77 9.29 -5.71
N ASN A 133 18.74 8.57 -5.12
CA ASN A 133 20.18 8.65 -5.43
C ASN A 133 20.95 9.85 -4.87
N ARG A 134 20.46 10.51 -3.82
CA ARG A 134 21.29 11.36 -2.95
C ARG A 134 21.51 10.62 -1.63
N TRP A 135 22.63 9.92 -1.51
CA TRP A 135 23.08 9.25 -0.29
C TRP A 135 24.28 10.00 0.29
#